data_AF-A0A960AQ60-F1
#
_entry.id   AF-A0A960AQ60-F1
#
_cell.length_a   1.000
_cell.length_b   1.000
_cell.length_c   1.000
_cell.angle_alpha   90.00
_cell.angle_beta   90.00
_cell.angle_gamma   90.00
#
_symmetry.space_group_name_H-M   'P 1'
#
loop_
_entity.id
_entity.type
_entity.pdbx_description
1 polymer ?
#
loop_
_entity_poly.entity_id
_entity_poly.type
_entity_poly.pdbx_seq_one_letter_code
_entity_poly.pdbx_strand_id
1 'polypeptide(L)'
;ALRLLDDLRVEAGRLDEPVPLESGGTLRVELNHADPSILPSGFQIGDNDTRILAVARNLAAEGHHVVVVSKDLPLRVKASAVGLVAEEYRAELASASEWSGIEEVDVNPGWIDDLYRLELLDLDEARDLPCHTGLILHGDSGSALGRVTEGKQVRLVRGDREAFGLHGRSAEQRIALDLLLDPSIGIVSLGGRAGTGKSALALSAGLEAVLERRQHRKVVVFRPLYAVGGQELGYLPGTEHEKMGPWAQAVHDTLQAVTTQEVVDEIVDRDMLEVLPLTHIRGRSLHDAFVIVDEAQSLERNVLLTVLSRIGRDSRVVLTHDIAQRDNLRVGRHDGVVAVVERLKGHPLFAHVTLTR
;
A
#
# COMPACT_ATOMS: atom_id res chain seq x y z
N ALA A 1 4.53 8.15 20.06
CA ALA A 1 5.85 8.43 20.67
C ALA A 1 5.85 9.71 21.50
N LEU A 2 5.80 10.92 20.92
CA LEU A 2 5.94 12.17 21.71
C LEU A 2 4.85 12.40 22.77
N ARG A 3 3.59 12.03 22.51
CA ARG A 3 2.52 12.11 23.53
C ARG A 3 2.80 11.21 24.73
N LEU A 4 3.16 9.94 24.48
CA LEU A 4 3.56 8.99 25.53
C LEU A 4 4.73 9.52 26.37
N LEU A 5 5.75 10.11 25.73
CA LEU A 5 6.87 10.73 26.45
C LEU A 5 6.42 11.93 27.29
N ASP A 6 5.46 12.72 26.81
CA ASP A 6 4.91 13.84 27.57
C ASP A 6 4.11 13.37 28.79
N ASP A 7 3.30 12.33 28.63
CA ASP A 7 2.54 11.70 29.72
C ASP A 7 3.49 11.17 30.81
N LEU A 8 4.52 10.40 30.41
CA LEU A 8 5.55 9.90 31.32
C LEU A 8 6.34 11.03 32.00
N ARG A 9 6.58 12.15 31.31
CA ARG A 9 7.23 13.34 31.88
C ARG A 9 6.35 14.00 32.93
N VAL A 10 5.03 14.06 32.73
CA VAL A 10 4.11 14.63 33.73
C VAL A 10 4.08 13.77 35.00
N GLU A 11 4.09 12.45 34.85
CA GLU A 11 4.06 11.52 35.98
C GLU A 11 5.39 11.46 36.75
N ALA A 12 6.52 11.34 36.03
CA ALA A 12 7.85 11.17 36.63
C ALA A 12 8.61 12.49 36.87
N GLY A 13 8.10 13.61 36.34
CA GLY A 13 8.72 14.94 36.39
C GLY A 13 9.94 15.13 35.47
N ARG A 14 10.71 14.07 35.22
CA ARG A 14 11.91 14.05 34.36
C ARG A 14 12.03 12.70 33.64
N LEU A 15 12.75 12.67 32.52
CA LEU A 15 12.88 11.47 31.66
C LEU A 15 14.31 10.94 31.56
N ASP A 16 15.30 11.63 32.12
CA ASP A 16 16.71 11.24 32.10
C ASP A 16 17.09 10.24 33.21
N GLU A 17 16.12 9.89 34.06
CA GLU A 17 16.21 8.78 35.01
C GLU A 17 15.28 7.63 34.56
N PRO A 18 15.50 6.38 35.01
CA PRO A 18 14.66 5.25 34.64
C PRO A 18 13.20 5.43 35.10
N VAL A 19 12.27 5.54 34.15
CA VAL A 19 10.82 5.63 34.40
C VAL A 19 10.18 4.26 34.15
N PRO A 20 9.50 3.65 35.13
CA PRO A 20 8.87 2.34 34.95
C PRO A 20 7.75 2.39 33.91
N LEU A 21 7.64 1.34 33.10
CA LEU A 21 6.58 1.18 32.10
C LEU A 21 5.55 0.13 32.55
N GLU A 22 4.28 0.31 32.18
CA GLU A 22 3.20 -0.63 32.50
C GLU A 22 3.45 -2.04 31.96
N SER A 23 4.09 -2.15 30.79
CA SER A 23 4.46 -3.41 30.15
C SER A 23 5.69 -4.09 30.78
N GLY A 24 6.26 -3.51 31.84
CA GLY A 24 7.53 -3.90 32.43
C GLY A 24 8.73 -3.18 31.82
N GLY A 25 9.84 -3.17 32.56
CA GLY A 25 11.07 -2.43 32.20
C GLY A 25 11.03 -0.95 32.55
N THR A 26 12.00 -0.19 32.04
CA THR A 26 12.08 1.26 32.25
C THR A 26 12.41 1.99 30.95
N LEU A 27 11.97 3.25 30.85
CA LEU A 27 12.33 4.18 29.79
C LEU A 27 13.26 5.26 30.36
N ARG A 28 14.32 5.59 29.62
CA ARG A 28 15.23 6.70 29.94
C ARG A 28 15.63 7.42 28.66
N VAL A 29 15.61 8.75 28.68
CA VAL A 29 16.22 9.59 27.65
C VAL A 29 17.69 9.77 27.99
N GLU A 30 18.56 9.16 27.19
CA GLU A 30 20.01 9.23 27.40
C GLU A 30 20.56 10.60 27.01
N LEU A 31 21.18 11.29 27.97
CA LEU A 31 21.77 12.63 27.78
C LEU A 31 23.30 12.56 27.59
N ASN A 32 23.96 11.50 28.06
CA ASN A 32 25.41 11.32 28.04
C ASN A 32 25.81 10.27 26.97
N HIS A 33 27.03 9.74 27.04
CA HIS A 33 27.54 8.68 26.15
C HIS A 33 27.62 9.05 24.66
N ALA A 34 27.55 10.34 24.33
CA ALA A 34 27.53 10.81 22.94
C ALA A 34 28.92 11.03 22.32
N ASP A 35 30.02 10.66 23.01
CA ASP A 35 31.37 10.82 22.48
C ASP A 35 31.58 9.88 21.26
N PRO A 36 31.81 10.43 20.05
CA PRO A 36 31.96 9.63 18.84
C PRO A 36 33.34 8.96 18.73
N SER A 37 34.28 9.25 19.63
CA SER A 37 35.66 8.73 19.58
C SER A 37 35.74 7.20 19.57
N ILE A 38 34.73 6.52 20.13
CA ILE A 38 34.61 5.06 20.15
C ILE A 38 34.25 4.44 18.79
N LEU A 39 33.75 5.26 17.85
CA LEU A 39 33.35 4.82 16.52
C LEU A 39 34.54 4.95 15.53
N PRO A 40 34.56 4.17 14.44
CA PRO A 40 35.53 4.37 13.36
C PRO A 40 35.42 5.78 12.74
N SER A 41 36.54 6.36 12.29
CA SER A 41 36.58 7.73 11.75
C SER A 41 35.57 8.00 10.62
N GLY A 42 35.31 7.00 9.76
CA GLY A 42 34.30 7.11 8.69
C GLY A 42 32.85 7.24 9.17
N PHE A 43 32.60 6.98 10.46
CA PHE A 43 31.28 7.08 11.10
C PHE A 43 31.19 8.32 12.01
N GLN A 44 32.27 9.10 12.16
CA GLN A 44 32.31 10.31 13.01
C GLN A 44 31.91 11.56 12.20
N ILE A 45 30.76 11.52 11.54
CA ILE A 45 30.33 12.60 10.61
C ILE A 45 29.42 13.64 11.27
N GLY A 46 29.07 13.46 12.55
CA GLY A 46 28.33 14.44 13.34
C GLY A 46 26.83 14.50 13.05
N ASP A 47 26.28 13.50 12.37
CA ASP A 47 24.84 13.36 12.13
C ASP A 47 24.11 12.62 13.29
N ASN A 48 22.79 12.52 13.19
CA ASN A 48 21.98 11.82 14.19
C ASN A 48 22.35 10.34 14.30
N ASP A 49 22.70 9.69 13.20
CA ASP A 49 23.15 8.30 13.19
C ASP A 49 24.44 8.14 14.00
N THR A 50 25.42 9.02 13.79
CA THR A 50 26.67 9.07 14.57
C THR A 50 26.36 9.13 16.06
N ARG A 51 25.46 10.01 16.48
CA ARG A 51 25.09 10.18 17.89
C ARG A 51 24.42 8.93 18.47
N ILE A 52 23.47 8.32 17.74
CA ILE A 52 22.79 7.09 18.18
C ILE A 52 23.79 5.95 18.35
N LEU A 53 24.69 5.78 17.38
CA LEU A 53 25.71 4.74 17.41
C LEU A 53 26.73 4.96 18.52
N ALA A 54 27.14 6.21 18.77
CA ALA A 54 28.07 6.56 19.84
C ALA A 54 27.49 6.20 21.22
N VAL A 55 26.23 6.61 21.46
CA VAL A 55 25.51 6.28 22.70
C VAL A 55 25.44 4.77 22.91
N ALA A 56 24.97 4.04 21.90
CA ALA A 56 24.83 2.60 21.99
C ALA A 56 26.18 1.88 22.22
N ARG A 57 27.24 2.34 21.55
CA ARG A 57 28.57 1.74 21.65
C ARG A 57 29.25 2.03 22.98
N ASN A 58 29.13 3.25 23.50
CA ASN A 58 29.65 3.62 24.82
C ASN A 58 28.95 2.85 25.93
N LEU A 59 27.61 2.73 25.90
CA LEU A 59 26.87 1.89 26.85
C LEU A 59 27.28 0.41 26.77
N ALA A 60 27.50 -0.11 25.56
CA ALA A 60 27.98 -1.48 25.38
C ALA A 60 29.40 -1.68 25.91
N ALA A 61 30.28 -0.68 25.78
CA ALA A 61 31.64 -0.70 26.29
C ALA A 61 31.69 -0.68 27.84
N GLU A 62 30.69 -0.09 28.48
CA GLU A 62 30.49 -0.15 29.94
C GLU A 62 29.92 -1.50 30.42
N GLY A 63 29.69 -2.45 29.51
CA GLY A 63 29.24 -3.80 29.82
C GLY A 63 27.71 -3.97 29.82
N HIS A 64 26.94 -2.97 29.39
CA HIS A 64 25.50 -3.14 29.21
C HIS A 64 25.19 -4.00 27.97
N HIS A 65 24.13 -4.79 28.06
CA HIS A 65 23.58 -5.48 26.90
C HIS A 65 22.75 -4.50 26.07
N VAL A 66 23.30 -4.03 24.96
CA VAL A 66 22.68 -2.99 24.12
C VAL A 66 22.19 -3.57 22.80
N VAL A 67 20.93 -3.27 22.47
CA VAL A 67 20.33 -3.56 21.17
C VAL A 67 19.84 -2.25 20.55
N VAL A 68 20.29 -1.95 19.33
CA VAL A 68 19.83 -0.79 18.57
C VAL A 68 18.54 -1.16 17.84
N VAL A 69 17.42 -0.57 18.26
CA VAL A 69 16.12 -0.79 17.61
C VAL A 69 15.80 0.39 16.69
N SER A 70 15.60 0.14 15.40
CA SER A 70 15.29 1.20 14.42
C SER A 70 14.41 0.70 13.28
N LYS A 71 13.57 1.58 12.72
CA LYS A 71 12.88 1.35 11.43
C LYS A 71 13.81 1.60 10.22
N ASP A 72 14.85 2.42 10.38
CA ASP A 72 15.81 2.77 9.34
C ASP A 72 16.83 1.63 9.09
N LEU A 73 16.77 1.02 7.90
CA LEU A 73 17.68 -0.08 7.52
C LEU A 73 19.15 0.37 7.45
N PRO A 74 19.53 1.48 6.77
CA PRO A 74 20.88 2.03 6.83
C PRO A 74 21.44 2.16 8.25
N LEU A 75 20.69 2.70 9.21
CA LEU A 75 21.15 2.80 10.60
C LEU A 75 21.42 1.42 11.23
N ARG A 76 20.55 0.43 10.97
CA ARG A 76 20.77 -0.95 11.47
C ARG A 76 22.03 -1.58 10.87
N VAL A 77 22.26 -1.38 9.58
CA VAL A 77 23.49 -1.88 8.91
C VAL A 77 24.73 -1.21 9.50
N LYS A 78 24.70 0.11 9.73
CA LYS A 78 25.77 0.86 10.40
C LYS A 78 26.03 0.33 11.81
N ALA A 79 24.98 0.05 12.58
CA ALA A 79 25.08 -0.51 13.93
C ALA A 79 25.76 -1.89 13.93
N SER A 80 25.35 -2.79 13.04
CA SER A 80 26.01 -4.10 12.89
C SER A 80 27.47 -3.97 12.45
N ALA A 81 27.81 -3.02 11.58
CA ALA A 81 29.19 -2.78 11.14
C ALA A 81 30.13 -2.33 12.29
N VAL A 82 29.59 -1.68 13.33
CA VAL A 82 30.36 -1.27 14.52
C VAL A 82 30.24 -2.27 15.69
N GLY A 83 29.72 -3.47 15.43
CA GLY A 83 29.65 -4.57 16.39
C GLY A 83 28.50 -4.47 17.40
N LEU A 84 27.44 -3.71 17.08
CA LEU A 84 26.21 -3.65 17.88
C LEU A 84 25.16 -4.61 17.32
N VAL A 85 24.40 -5.25 18.22
CA VAL A 85 23.18 -5.96 17.82
C VAL A 85 22.16 -4.92 17.39
N ALA A 86 21.53 -5.12 16.24
CA ALA A 86 20.51 -4.22 15.72
C ALA A 86 19.26 -4.99 15.31
N GLU A 87 18.10 -4.50 15.72
CA GLU A 87 16.81 -5.10 15.46
C GLU A 87 15.87 -4.13 14.75
N GLU A 88 15.01 -4.68 13.89
CA GLU A 88 13.92 -3.92 13.27
C GLU A 88 12.83 -3.68 14.31
N TYR A 89 12.36 -2.43 14.44
CA TYR A 89 11.25 -2.10 15.34
C TYR A 89 9.94 -2.78 14.87
N ARG A 90 9.37 -3.68 15.68
CA ARG A 90 8.22 -4.53 15.29
C ARG A 90 6.86 -4.15 15.89
N ALA A 91 6.77 -3.20 16.83
CA ALA A 91 5.54 -3.00 17.60
C ALA A 91 4.35 -2.40 16.80
N GLU A 92 4.56 -1.93 15.58
CA GLU A 92 3.49 -1.50 14.64
C GLU A 92 3.39 -2.37 13.39
N LEU A 93 4.14 -3.48 13.34
CA LEU A 93 4.27 -4.28 12.13
C LEU A 93 3.21 -5.37 12.10
N ALA A 94 2.36 -5.34 11.06
CA ALA A 94 1.58 -6.50 10.67
C ALA A 94 2.54 -7.65 10.33
N SER A 95 2.43 -8.83 10.94
CA SER A 95 3.08 -10.03 10.38
C SER A 95 2.80 -10.05 8.88
N ALA A 96 3.84 -10.25 8.04
CA ALA A 96 3.74 -10.06 6.59
C ALA A 96 2.42 -10.66 6.11
N SER A 97 1.54 -9.82 5.54
CA SER A 97 0.24 -10.27 5.07
C SER A 97 0.46 -11.37 4.03
N GLU A 98 0.32 -12.62 4.45
CA GLU A 98 0.22 -13.80 3.57
C GLU A 98 -1.11 -13.79 2.82
N TRP A 99 -2.04 -12.92 3.20
CA TRP A 99 -3.33 -12.81 2.56
C TRP A 99 -3.23 -12.12 1.20
N SER A 100 -3.34 -12.93 0.14
CA SER A 100 -3.37 -12.51 -1.25
C SER A 100 -4.70 -11.86 -1.65
N GLY A 101 -5.74 -12.01 -0.82
CA GLY A 101 -7.12 -11.67 -1.20
C GLY A 101 -7.82 -12.72 -2.05
N ILE A 102 -7.18 -13.85 -2.33
CA ILE A 102 -7.72 -14.96 -3.12
C ILE A 102 -7.51 -16.28 -2.39
N GLU A 103 -8.52 -17.13 -2.41
CA GLU A 103 -8.47 -18.51 -1.90
C GLU A 103 -8.94 -19.50 -2.97
N GLU A 104 -8.32 -20.68 -2.99
CA GLU A 104 -8.77 -21.81 -3.79
C GLU A 104 -9.63 -22.72 -2.90
N VAL A 105 -10.81 -23.11 -3.39
CA VAL A 105 -11.77 -23.91 -2.62
C VAL A 105 -12.31 -25.03 -3.49
N ASP A 106 -12.12 -26.27 -3.04
CA ASP A 106 -12.80 -27.42 -3.62
C ASP A 106 -14.26 -27.44 -3.15
N VAL A 107 -15.20 -27.53 -4.10
CA VAL A 107 -16.64 -27.52 -3.83
C VAL A 107 -17.29 -28.84 -4.24
N ASN A 108 -18.35 -29.20 -3.52
CA ASN A 108 -19.09 -30.42 -3.78
C ASN A 108 -19.73 -30.43 -5.20
N PRO A 109 -20.04 -31.61 -5.76
CA PRO A 109 -20.71 -31.71 -7.05
C PRO A 109 -22.01 -30.91 -7.11
N GLY A 110 -22.24 -30.22 -8.23
CA GLY A 110 -23.45 -29.40 -8.47
C GLY A 110 -23.37 -27.98 -7.94
N TRP A 111 -22.45 -27.65 -7.02
CA TRP A 111 -22.33 -26.28 -6.47
C TRP A 111 -21.90 -25.27 -7.53
N ILE A 112 -21.07 -25.69 -8.48
CA ILE A 112 -20.68 -24.83 -9.61
C ILE A 112 -21.88 -24.47 -10.47
N ASP A 113 -22.70 -25.47 -10.84
CA ASP A 113 -23.92 -25.26 -11.64
C ASP A 113 -24.93 -24.39 -10.88
N ASP A 114 -25.05 -24.63 -9.57
CA ASP A 114 -25.89 -23.82 -8.69
C ASP A 114 -25.38 -22.38 -8.59
N LEU A 115 -24.07 -22.15 -8.58
CA LEU A 115 -23.50 -20.79 -8.53
C LEU A 115 -23.78 -20.05 -9.83
N TYR A 116 -23.64 -20.71 -10.98
CA TYR A 116 -24.00 -20.12 -12.27
C TYR A 116 -25.50 -19.86 -12.40
N ARG A 117 -26.35 -20.69 -11.77
CA ARG A 117 -27.82 -20.55 -11.81
C ARG A 117 -28.35 -19.49 -10.85
N LEU A 118 -27.84 -19.46 -9.63
CA LEU A 118 -28.35 -18.63 -8.53
C LEU A 118 -27.57 -17.33 -8.37
N GLU A 119 -26.36 -17.23 -8.92
CA GLU A 119 -25.39 -16.11 -8.80
C GLU A 119 -24.92 -15.79 -7.38
N LEU A 120 -25.54 -16.40 -6.36
CA LEU A 120 -25.26 -16.22 -4.95
C LEU A 120 -25.49 -17.54 -4.23
N LEU A 121 -24.48 -18.02 -3.49
CA LEU A 121 -24.55 -19.26 -2.71
C LEU A 121 -24.08 -19.03 -1.28
N ASP A 122 -24.65 -19.80 -0.35
CA ASP A 122 -24.15 -19.91 1.02
C ASP A 122 -23.26 -21.15 1.10
N LEU A 123 -21.94 -20.93 1.00
CA LEU A 123 -20.90 -21.95 1.07
C LEU A 123 -20.29 -21.95 2.47
N ASP A 124 -20.36 -23.07 3.18
CA ASP A 124 -19.83 -23.17 4.54
C ASP A 124 -18.31 -22.93 4.56
N GLU A 125 -17.59 -23.42 3.55
CA GLU A 125 -16.14 -23.28 3.37
C GLU A 125 -15.69 -21.82 3.21
N ALA A 126 -16.58 -20.94 2.72
CA ALA A 126 -16.28 -19.54 2.48
C ALA A 126 -16.74 -18.59 3.60
N ARG A 127 -17.49 -19.10 4.60
CA ARG A 127 -18.17 -18.28 5.60
C ARG A 127 -17.21 -17.51 6.52
N ASP A 128 -16.09 -18.15 6.87
CA ASP A 128 -15.07 -17.56 7.74
C ASP A 128 -14.07 -16.68 6.99
N LEU A 129 -14.11 -16.69 5.66
CA LEU A 129 -13.22 -15.88 4.85
C LEU A 129 -13.55 -14.39 4.98
N PRO A 130 -12.55 -13.49 4.89
CA PRO A 130 -12.78 -12.05 4.91
C PRO A 130 -13.73 -11.61 3.79
N CYS A 131 -14.50 -10.55 4.05
CA CYS A 131 -15.30 -9.91 3.01
C CYS A 131 -14.42 -9.52 1.81
N HIS A 132 -14.97 -9.64 0.61
CA HIS A 132 -14.32 -9.40 -0.68
C HIS A 132 -13.17 -10.35 -1.05
N THR A 133 -12.96 -11.43 -0.30
CA THR A 133 -12.03 -12.49 -0.71
C THR A 133 -12.52 -13.10 -2.02
N GLY A 134 -11.68 -13.08 -3.05
CA GLY A 134 -11.92 -13.78 -4.31
C GLY A 134 -11.76 -15.28 -4.15
N LEU A 135 -12.59 -16.05 -4.83
CA LEU A 135 -12.57 -17.51 -4.76
C LEU A 135 -12.34 -18.09 -6.15
N ILE A 136 -11.40 -19.03 -6.23
CA ILE A 136 -11.26 -19.93 -7.37
C ILE A 136 -11.86 -21.26 -6.92
N LEU A 137 -13.05 -21.57 -7.43
CA LEU A 137 -13.81 -22.75 -7.04
C LEU A 137 -13.50 -23.90 -8.00
N HIS A 138 -13.12 -25.04 -7.44
CA HIS A 138 -12.83 -26.26 -8.18
C HIS A 138 -13.90 -27.31 -7.86
N GLY A 139 -14.54 -27.87 -8.88
CA GLY A 139 -15.46 -28.99 -8.74
C GLY A 139 -15.09 -30.10 -9.72
N ASP A 140 -15.66 -31.28 -9.53
CA ASP A 140 -15.31 -32.48 -10.31
C ASP A 140 -15.39 -32.30 -11.83
N SER A 141 -16.32 -31.48 -12.32
CA SER A 141 -16.60 -31.27 -13.74
C SER A 141 -16.40 -29.84 -14.25
N GLY A 142 -15.86 -28.93 -13.44
CA GLY A 142 -15.72 -27.54 -13.85
C GLY A 142 -15.05 -26.63 -12.83
N SER A 143 -14.94 -25.35 -13.17
CA SER A 143 -14.49 -24.31 -12.26
C SER A 143 -15.36 -23.06 -12.37
N ALA A 144 -15.37 -22.28 -11.30
CA ALA A 144 -16.04 -20.98 -11.26
C ALA A 144 -15.19 -19.98 -10.48
N LEU A 145 -15.42 -18.70 -10.75
CA LEU A 145 -14.88 -17.62 -9.94
C LEU A 145 -16.00 -17.08 -9.05
N GLY A 146 -15.65 -16.80 -7.80
CA GLY A 146 -16.57 -16.25 -6.82
C GLY A 146 -15.94 -15.11 -6.03
N ARG A 147 -16.76 -14.40 -5.26
CA ARG A 147 -16.31 -13.42 -4.28
C ARG A 147 -17.18 -13.50 -3.03
N VAL A 148 -16.54 -13.51 -1.87
CA VAL A 148 -17.22 -13.44 -0.57
C VAL A 148 -17.84 -12.05 -0.39
N THR A 149 -19.14 -12.01 -0.11
CA THR A 149 -19.91 -10.78 0.13
C THR A 149 -19.85 -10.36 1.60
N GLU A 150 -20.38 -9.18 1.92
CA GLU A 150 -20.54 -8.71 3.31
C GLU A 150 -21.38 -9.69 4.16
N GLY A 151 -22.43 -10.25 3.57
CA GLY A 151 -23.29 -11.27 4.20
C GLY A 151 -22.69 -12.67 4.29
N LYS A 152 -21.38 -12.82 4.01
CA LYS A 152 -20.64 -14.11 4.04
C LYS A 152 -21.14 -15.16 3.05
N GLN A 153 -21.85 -14.73 2.01
CA GLN A 153 -22.24 -15.55 0.87
C GLN A 153 -21.26 -15.37 -0.29
N VAL A 154 -21.18 -16.36 -1.17
CA VAL A 154 -20.34 -16.34 -2.38
C VAL A 154 -21.16 -15.86 -3.56
N ARG A 155 -20.77 -14.71 -4.11
CA ARG A 155 -21.33 -14.16 -5.35
C ARG A 155 -20.50 -14.61 -6.55
N LEU A 156 -21.16 -14.99 -7.64
CA LEU A 156 -20.51 -15.34 -8.90
C LEU A 156 -19.71 -14.15 -9.47
N VAL A 157 -18.45 -14.39 -9.81
CA VAL A 157 -17.63 -13.47 -10.62
C VAL A 157 -17.69 -13.94 -12.06
N ARG A 158 -18.38 -13.19 -12.91
CA ARG A 158 -18.52 -13.53 -14.33
C ARG A 158 -17.18 -13.35 -15.06
N GLY A 159 -16.77 -14.38 -15.80
CA GLY A 159 -15.46 -14.42 -16.47
C GLY A 159 -15.35 -13.57 -17.74
N ASP A 160 -16.47 -13.12 -18.28
CA ASP A 160 -16.61 -12.27 -19.47
C ASP A 160 -16.62 -10.77 -19.13
N ARG A 161 -16.37 -10.40 -17.88
CA ARG A 161 -16.30 -8.99 -17.48
C ARG A 161 -15.14 -8.28 -18.19
N GLU A 162 -15.48 -7.10 -18.69
CA GLU A 162 -14.60 -6.15 -19.34
C GLU A 162 -14.72 -4.80 -18.63
N ALA A 163 -13.62 -4.05 -18.61
CA ALA A 163 -13.63 -2.63 -18.29
C ALA A 163 -12.93 -1.89 -19.43
N PHE A 164 -13.64 -1.02 -20.15
CA PHE A 164 -13.07 -0.15 -21.17
C PHE A 164 -12.09 -0.85 -22.14
N GLY A 165 -12.51 -1.92 -22.83
CA GLY A 165 -11.67 -2.70 -23.75
C GLY A 165 -10.91 -3.86 -23.09
N LEU A 166 -10.68 -3.79 -21.78
CA LEU A 166 -9.75 -4.67 -21.08
C LEU A 166 -10.45 -5.84 -20.39
N HIS A 167 -10.00 -7.05 -20.71
CA HIS A 167 -10.44 -8.31 -20.10
C HIS A 167 -9.37 -8.91 -19.20
N GLY A 168 -9.79 -9.53 -18.10
CA GLY A 168 -8.89 -10.28 -17.21
C GLY A 168 -8.43 -11.60 -17.84
N ARG A 169 -7.11 -11.80 -17.94
CA ARG A 169 -6.50 -13.00 -18.53
C ARG A 169 -6.28 -14.13 -17.53
N SER A 170 -6.15 -13.80 -16.25
CA SER A 170 -6.07 -14.74 -15.14
C SER A 170 -7.30 -14.66 -14.23
N ALA A 171 -7.47 -15.64 -13.34
CA ALA A 171 -8.54 -15.63 -12.35
C ALA A 171 -8.46 -14.38 -11.45
N GLU A 172 -7.25 -14.04 -11.00
CA GLU A 172 -6.95 -12.89 -10.15
C GLU A 172 -7.29 -11.57 -10.85
N GLN A 173 -6.98 -11.44 -12.14
CA GLN A 173 -7.33 -10.24 -12.92
C GLN A 173 -8.84 -10.10 -13.12
N ARG A 174 -9.56 -11.21 -13.33
CA ARG A 174 -11.04 -11.20 -13.46
C ARG A 174 -11.72 -10.83 -12.15
N ILE A 175 -11.23 -11.37 -11.04
CA ILE A 175 -11.66 -10.99 -9.68
C ILE A 175 -11.33 -9.52 -9.42
N ALA A 176 -10.13 -9.05 -9.80
CA ALA A 176 -9.75 -7.65 -9.67
C ALA A 176 -10.69 -6.72 -10.44
N LEU A 177 -11.07 -7.07 -11.67
CA LEU A 177 -12.08 -6.32 -12.43
C LEU A 177 -13.43 -6.32 -11.73
N ASP A 178 -13.90 -7.44 -11.19
CA ASP A 178 -15.15 -7.47 -10.41
C ASP A 178 -15.12 -6.49 -9.23
N LEU A 179 -14.02 -6.48 -8.47
CA LEU A 179 -13.81 -5.58 -7.33
C LEU A 179 -13.73 -4.10 -7.75
N LEU A 180 -13.02 -3.81 -8.84
CA LEU A 180 -12.86 -2.46 -9.36
C LEU A 180 -14.16 -1.90 -9.96
N LEU A 181 -15.03 -2.76 -10.50
CA LEU A 181 -16.29 -2.38 -11.12
C LEU A 181 -17.47 -2.33 -10.13
N ASP A 182 -17.29 -2.80 -8.91
CA ASP A 182 -18.28 -2.73 -7.83
C ASP A 182 -18.23 -1.36 -7.13
N PRO A 183 -19.25 -0.50 -7.27
CA PRO A 183 -19.25 0.85 -6.69
C PRO A 183 -19.41 0.86 -5.16
N SER A 184 -19.78 -0.26 -4.54
CA SER A 184 -19.90 -0.35 -3.07
C SER A 184 -18.53 -0.40 -2.37
N ILE A 185 -17.45 -0.67 -3.11
CA ILE A 185 -16.10 -0.81 -2.56
C ILE A 185 -15.33 0.51 -2.71
N GLY A 186 -15.20 1.26 -1.62
CA GLY A 186 -14.54 2.57 -1.62
C GLY A 186 -13.01 2.51 -1.74
N ILE A 187 -12.37 1.44 -1.29
CA ILE A 187 -10.91 1.28 -1.27
C ILE A 187 -10.55 -0.08 -1.87
N VAL A 188 -9.80 -0.10 -2.96
CA VAL A 188 -9.29 -1.32 -3.59
C VAL A 188 -7.77 -1.31 -3.56
N SER A 189 -7.16 -2.40 -3.10
CA SER A 189 -5.72 -2.60 -3.13
C SER A 189 -5.35 -3.68 -4.15
N LEU A 190 -4.59 -3.31 -5.18
CA LEU A 190 -4.05 -4.23 -6.18
C LEU A 190 -2.56 -4.43 -5.91
N GLY A 191 -2.20 -5.58 -5.34
CA GLY A 191 -0.81 -6.02 -5.18
C GLY A 191 -0.33 -6.83 -6.39
N GLY A 192 0.98 -7.06 -6.51
CA GLY A 192 1.55 -7.99 -7.48
C GLY A 192 2.82 -7.48 -8.15
N ARG A 193 3.55 -8.36 -8.85
CA ARG A 193 4.84 -8.02 -9.47
C ARG A 193 4.69 -7.06 -10.66
N ALA A 194 5.78 -6.41 -11.09
CA ALA A 194 5.80 -5.65 -12.33
C ALA A 194 5.32 -6.47 -13.56
N GLY A 195 4.44 -5.87 -14.34
CA GLY A 195 3.85 -6.47 -15.54
C GLY A 195 2.63 -7.37 -15.31
N THR A 196 2.10 -7.48 -14.09
CA THR A 196 0.85 -8.23 -13.82
C THR A 196 -0.44 -7.46 -14.20
N GLY A 197 -0.32 -6.25 -14.74
CA GLY A 197 -1.44 -5.47 -15.27
C GLY A 197 -2.16 -4.55 -14.27
N LYS A 198 -1.66 -4.38 -13.04
CA LYS A 198 -2.28 -3.56 -11.97
C LYS A 198 -2.73 -2.16 -12.45
N SER A 199 -1.81 -1.38 -13.03
CA SER A 199 -2.08 -0.01 -13.47
C SER A 199 -3.05 0.03 -14.64
N ALA A 200 -2.95 -0.92 -15.58
CA ALA A 200 -3.87 -1.04 -16.71
C ALA A 200 -5.29 -1.39 -16.25
N LEU A 201 -5.45 -2.35 -15.32
CA LEU A 201 -6.74 -2.71 -14.73
C LEU A 201 -7.36 -1.51 -14.00
N ALA A 202 -6.58 -0.81 -13.16
CA ALA A 202 -7.05 0.35 -12.41
C ALA A 202 -7.47 1.51 -13.33
N LEU A 203 -6.66 1.82 -14.35
CA LEU A 203 -6.98 2.87 -15.32
C LEU A 203 -8.21 2.52 -16.15
N SER A 204 -8.31 1.29 -16.66
CA SER A 204 -9.44 0.87 -17.48
C SER A 204 -10.75 0.90 -16.68
N ALA A 205 -10.73 0.44 -15.42
CA ALA A 205 -11.89 0.56 -14.53
C ALA A 205 -12.25 2.01 -14.18
N GLY A 206 -11.24 2.89 -14.03
CA GLY A 206 -11.48 4.31 -13.82
C GLY A 206 -12.14 4.98 -15.02
N LEU A 207 -11.66 4.69 -16.24
CA LEU A 207 -12.23 5.22 -17.48
C LEU A 207 -13.64 4.69 -17.73
N GLU A 208 -13.88 3.40 -17.53
CA GLU A 208 -15.21 2.79 -17.53
C GLU A 208 -16.15 3.55 -16.57
N ALA A 209 -15.68 3.85 -15.35
CA ALA A 209 -16.49 4.58 -14.37
C ALA A 209 -16.78 6.02 -14.79
N VAL A 210 -15.88 6.70 -15.50
CA VAL A 210 -16.03 8.10 -15.94
C VAL A 210 -16.81 8.23 -17.25
N LEU A 211 -16.41 7.49 -18.30
CA LEU A 211 -16.91 7.63 -19.66
C LEU A 211 -18.19 6.82 -19.89
N GLU A 212 -18.16 5.53 -19.55
CA GLU A 212 -19.25 4.60 -19.87
C GLU A 212 -20.37 4.68 -18.83
N ARG A 213 -20.01 4.67 -17.54
CA ARG A 213 -20.98 4.60 -16.44
C ARG A 213 -21.34 5.94 -15.84
N ARG A 214 -20.54 6.99 -16.10
CA ARG A 214 -20.71 8.35 -15.56
C ARG A 214 -20.91 8.38 -14.03
N GLN A 215 -20.21 7.47 -13.33
CA GLN A 215 -20.22 7.33 -11.87
C GLN A 215 -19.28 8.34 -11.20
N HIS A 216 -18.26 8.78 -11.92
CA HIS A 216 -17.30 9.78 -11.47
C HIS A 216 -17.09 10.81 -12.58
N ARG A 217 -16.73 12.03 -12.20
CA ARG A 217 -16.41 13.08 -13.17
C ARG A 217 -15.04 12.91 -13.81
N LYS A 218 -14.06 12.39 -13.07
CA LYS A 218 -12.68 12.24 -13.57
C LYS A 218 -11.88 11.16 -12.86
N VAL A 219 -10.85 10.67 -13.55
CA VAL A 219 -9.78 9.82 -13.01
C VAL A 219 -8.62 10.71 -12.56
N VAL A 220 -8.13 10.52 -11.34
CA VAL A 220 -6.96 11.24 -10.81
C VAL A 220 -5.90 10.24 -10.40
N VAL A 221 -4.75 10.27 -11.05
CA VAL A 221 -3.61 9.39 -10.77
C VAL A 221 -2.57 10.17 -9.96
N PHE A 222 -2.33 9.74 -8.73
CA PHE A 222 -1.21 10.20 -7.91
C PHE A 222 -0.06 9.22 -7.99
N ARG A 223 1.15 9.74 -8.25
CA ARG A 223 2.38 8.94 -8.18
C ARG A 223 3.40 9.61 -7.25
N PRO A 224 4.07 8.85 -6.37
CA PRO A 224 5.14 9.40 -5.58
C PRO A 224 6.36 9.70 -6.45
N LEU A 225 6.99 10.83 -6.17
CA LEU A 225 8.20 11.28 -6.86
C LEU A 225 9.41 10.64 -6.18
N TYR A 226 10.06 9.71 -6.86
CA TYR A 226 11.38 9.22 -6.48
C TYR A 226 12.39 9.56 -7.56
N ALA A 227 13.54 10.05 -7.10
CA ALA A 227 14.70 10.32 -7.94
C ALA A 227 15.23 9.02 -8.54
N VAL A 228 14.96 8.75 -9.82
CA VAL A 228 15.68 7.69 -10.54
C VAL A 228 17.10 8.19 -10.77
N GLY A 229 18.10 7.52 -10.18
CA GLY A 229 19.51 7.89 -10.34
C GLY A 229 20.00 9.05 -9.45
N GLY A 230 19.34 9.34 -8.33
CA GLY A 230 19.82 10.31 -7.33
C GLY A 230 19.56 11.79 -7.67
N GLN A 231 18.78 12.08 -8.72
CA GLN A 231 18.33 13.45 -9.01
C GLN A 231 17.05 13.79 -8.25
N GLU A 232 17.16 14.53 -7.14
CA GLU A 232 15.99 15.16 -6.52
C GLU A 232 15.31 16.11 -7.51
N LEU A 233 14.00 15.95 -7.71
CA LEU A 233 13.20 16.70 -8.70
C LEU A 233 13.28 18.24 -8.51
N GLY A 234 13.73 18.71 -7.35
CA GLY A 234 14.06 20.11 -7.09
C GLY A 234 15.09 20.69 -8.08
N TYR A 235 15.90 19.84 -8.73
CA TYR A 235 16.93 20.23 -9.68
C TYR A 235 16.55 20.07 -11.16
N LEU A 236 15.43 19.43 -11.50
CA LEU A 236 14.95 19.45 -12.88
C LEU A 236 14.43 20.86 -13.20
N PRO A 237 14.97 21.56 -14.21
CA PRO A 237 14.39 22.83 -14.66
C PRO A 237 13.04 22.57 -15.31
N GLY A 238 12.06 23.45 -15.07
CA GLY A 238 10.73 23.37 -15.69
C GLY A 238 9.56 23.48 -14.70
N THR A 239 8.35 23.57 -15.24
CA THR A 239 7.08 23.57 -14.49
C THR A 239 6.79 22.19 -13.89
N GLU A 240 5.91 22.10 -12.89
CA GLU A 240 5.51 20.79 -12.32
C GLU A 240 4.96 19.83 -13.38
N HIS A 241 4.26 20.36 -14.39
CA HIS A 241 3.72 19.59 -15.51
C HIS A 241 4.84 19.02 -16.41
N GLU A 242 5.85 19.83 -16.73
CA GLU A 242 7.03 19.39 -17.49
C GLU A 242 7.82 18.32 -16.73
N LYS A 243 7.88 18.42 -15.40
CA LYS A 243 8.49 17.40 -14.55
C LYS A 243 7.69 16.10 -14.55
N MET A 244 6.36 16.17 -14.59
CA MET A 244 5.51 14.98 -14.66
C MET A 244 5.47 14.32 -16.05
N GLY A 245 6.02 14.96 -17.09
CA GLY A 245 5.96 14.51 -18.48
C GLY A 245 6.25 13.01 -18.69
N PRO A 246 7.37 12.46 -18.21
CA PRO A 246 7.68 11.04 -18.38
C PRO A 246 6.66 10.09 -17.72
N TRP A 247 6.07 10.51 -16.59
CA TRP A 247 5.09 9.70 -15.86
C TRP A 247 3.70 9.80 -16.47
N ALA A 248 3.31 11.00 -16.92
CA ALA A 248 2.11 11.20 -17.72
C ALA A 248 2.19 10.36 -19.01
N GLN A 249 3.37 10.25 -19.62
CA GLN A 249 3.58 9.41 -20.79
C GLN A 249 3.31 7.93 -20.51
N ALA A 250 3.77 7.36 -19.39
CA ALA A 250 3.49 5.96 -19.07
C ALA A 250 1.99 5.66 -18.89
N VAL A 251 1.25 6.61 -18.32
CA VAL A 251 -0.23 6.53 -18.23
C VAL A 251 -0.83 6.62 -19.64
N HIS A 252 -0.36 7.56 -20.47
CA HIS A 252 -0.82 7.73 -21.84
C HIS A 252 -0.52 6.51 -22.73
N ASP A 253 0.65 5.89 -22.61
CA ASP A 253 1.02 4.66 -23.30
C ASP A 253 0.06 3.52 -22.91
N THR A 254 -0.34 3.47 -21.64
CA THR A 254 -1.36 2.51 -21.17
C THR A 254 -2.73 2.79 -21.78
N LEU A 255 -3.12 4.06 -21.94
CA LEU A 255 -4.36 4.45 -22.61
C LEU A 255 -4.38 4.02 -24.08
N GLN A 256 -3.30 4.28 -24.82
CA GLN A 256 -3.18 3.92 -26.23
C GLN A 256 -3.22 2.40 -26.47
N ALA A 257 -2.89 1.61 -25.44
CA ALA A 257 -3.00 0.16 -25.51
C ALA A 257 -4.44 -0.37 -25.31
N VAL A 258 -5.33 0.44 -24.72
CA VAL A 258 -6.70 0.02 -24.38
C VAL A 258 -7.77 0.71 -25.23
N THR A 259 -7.49 1.86 -25.83
CA THR A 259 -8.46 2.62 -26.64
C THR A 259 -7.83 3.30 -27.85
N THR A 260 -8.65 3.90 -28.72
CA THR A 260 -8.18 4.57 -29.94
C THR A 260 -7.66 5.98 -29.65
N GLN A 261 -6.83 6.53 -30.54
CA GLN A 261 -6.24 7.87 -30.36
C GLN A 261 -7.32 8.96 -30.23
N GLU A 262 -8.43 8.84 -30.96
CA GLU A 262 -9.53 9.80 -30.90
C GLU A 262 -10.16 9.88 -29.50
N VAL A 263 -10.28 8.73 -28.82
CA VAL A 263 -10.81 8.66 -27.46
C VAL A 263 -9.79 9.21 -26.45
N VAL A 264 -8.49 8.96 -26.67
CA VAL A 264 -7.43 9.55 -25.85
C VAL A 264 -7.46 11.08 -25.95
N ASP A 265 -7.57 11.62 -27.15
CA ASP A 265 -7.67 13.06 -27.39
C ASP A 265 -8.91 13.64 -26.69
N GLU A 266 -10.07 12.96 -26.74
CA GLU A 266 -11.28 13.35 -26.03
C GLU A 266 -11.09 13.39 -24.50
N ILE A 267 -10.42 12.38 -23.92
CA ILE A 267 -10.15 12.31 -22.48
C ILE A 267 -9.29 13.51 -22.04
N VAL A 268 -8.28 13.84 -22.83
CA VAL A 268 -7.35 14.94 -22.55
C VAL A 268 -8.06 16.29 -22.70
N ASP A 269 -8.77 16.51 -23.81
CA ASP A 269 -9.47 17.77 -24.10
C ASP A 269 -10.54 18.11 -23.05
N ARG A 270 -11.14 17.09 -22.43
CA ARG A 270 -12.17 17.24 -21.40
C ARG A 270 -11.65 17.23 -19.97
N ASP A 271 -10.34 17.16 -19.77
CA ASP A 271 -9.71 17.09 -18.44
C ASP A 271 -10.29 15.94 -17.58
N MET A 272 -10.57 14.80 -18.23
CA MET A 272 -11.17 13.61 -17.60
C MET A 272 -10.14 12.72 -16.91
N LEU A 273 -8.86 12.92 -17.21
CA LEU A 273 -7.73 12.21 -16.61
C LEU A 273 -6.65 13.20 -16.20
N GLU A 274 -6.28 13.18 -14.93
CA GLU A 274 -5.24 14.05 -14.37
C GLU A 274 -4.14 13.21 -13.73
N VAL A 275 -2.87 13.45 -14.07
CA VAL A 275 -1.71 12.77 -13.46
C VAL A 275 -0.93 13.78 -12.63
N LEU A 276 -0.84 13.55 -11.32
CA LEU A 276 -0.29 14.49 -10.35
C LEU A 276 0.77 13.85 -9.44
N PRO A 277 1.73 14.65 -8.95
CA PRO A 277 2.60 14.20 -7.88
C PRO A 277 1.80 14.05 -6.57
N LEU A 278 2.15 13.06 -5.75
CA LEU A 278 1.43 12.79 -4.49
C LEU A 278 1.42 13.98 -3.52
N THR A 279 2.41 14.89 -3.60
CA THR A 279 2.49 16.09 -2.77
C THR A 279 1.26 17.00 -2.90
N HIS A 280 0.60 16.98 -4.06
CA HIS A 280 -0.58 17.80 -4.35
C HIS A 280 -1.85 17.33 -3.65
N ILE A 281 -1.85 16.17 -2.99
CA ILE A 281 -3.03 15.68 -2.27
C ILE A 281 -3.30 16.45 -0.96
N ARG A 282 -2.28 17.11 -0.41
CA ARG A 282 -2.40 17.84 0.86
C ARG A 282 -3.30 19.05 0.69
N GLY A 283 -4.32 19.16 1.55
CA GLY A 283 -5.25 20.29 1.55
C GLY A 283 -6.35 20.22 0.48
N ARG A 284 -6.43 19.13 -0.30
CA ARG A 284 -7.53 18.90 -1.25
C ARG A 284 -8.59 17.97 -0.64
N SER A 285 -9.83 18.08 -1.10
CA SER A 285 -10.85 17.03 -0.92
C SER A 285 -11.26 16.56 -2.30
N LEU A 286 -11.13 15.27 -2.55
CA LEU A 286 -11.39 14.65 -3.84
C LEU A 286 -12.82 14.13 -3.85
N HIS A 287 -13.72 14.88 -4.46
CA HIS A 287 -15.13 14.53 -4.63
C HIS A 287 -15.39 14.10 -6.07
N ASP A 288 -16.33 13.17 -6.25
CA ASP A 288 -16.76 12.73 -7.58
C ASP A 288 -15.59 12.26 -8.47
N ALA A 289 -14.66 11.51 -7.87
CA ALA A 289 -13.39 11.14 -8.49
C ALA A 289 -13.02 9.67 -8.31
N PHE A 290 -12.51 9.06 -9.38
CA PHE A 290 -11.84 7.76 -9.32
C PHE A 290 -10.35 7.99 -9.11
N VAL A 291 -9.87 7.78 -7.89
CA VAL A 291 -8.50 8.09 -7.51
C VAL A 291 -7.63 6.84 -7.63
N ILE A 292 -6.49 6.94 -8.30
CA ILE A 292 -5.48 5.88 -8.37
C ILE A 292 -4.23 6.41 -7.67
N VAL A 293 -3.75 5.70 -6.66
CA VAL A 293 -2.44 5.96 -6.05
C VAL A 293 -1.50 4.86 -6.51
N ASP A 294 -0.62 5.21 -7.44
CA ASP A 294 0.33 4.28 -8.03
C ASP A 294 1.63 4.20 -7.23
N GLU A 295 2.32 3.06 -7.30
CA GLU A 295 3.55 2.76 -6.55
C GLU A 295 3.40 2.93 -5.02
N ALA A 296 2.24 2.51 -4.47
CA ALA A 296 1.91 2.70 -3.06
C ALA A 296 2.86 1.95 -2.10
N GLN A 297 3.65 0.98 -2.56
CA GLN A 297 4.65 0.27 -1.76
C GLN A 297 5.74 1.20 -1.20
N SER A 298 5.98 2.33 -1.87
CA SER A 298 7.02 3.27 -1.48
C SER A 298 6.52 4.26 -0.43
N LEU A 299 5.23 4.25 -0.11
CA LEU A 299 4.60 5.20 0.82
C LEU A 299 4.61 4.68 2.25
N GLU A 300 4.95 5.57 3.17
CA GLU A 300 4.76 5.33 4.60
C GLU A 300 3.27 5.30 4.98
N ARG A 301 2.94 4.56 6.04
CA ARG A 301 1.56 4.41 6.53
C ARG A 301 0.87 5.76 6.77
N ASN A 302 1.55 6.73 7.38
CA ASN A 302 0.97 8.05 7.66
C ASN A 302 0.65 8.83 6.38
N VAL A 303 1.41 8.63 5.31
CA VAL A 303 1.14 9.24 4.00
C VAL A 303 -0.09 8.59 3.39
N LEU A 304 -0.19 7.26 3.40
CA LEU A 304 -1.38 6.54 2.93
C LEU A 304 -2.65 6.97 3.69
N LEU A 305 -2.59 7.08 5.02
CA LEU A 305 -3.71 7.60 5.82
C LEU A 305 -4.08 9.03 5.44
N THR A 306 -3.08 9.86 5.11
CA THR A 306 -3.32 11.21 4.59
C THR A 306 -4.09 11.15 3.28
N VAL A 307 -3.71 10.27 2.33
CA VAL A 307 -4.47 10.07 1.08
C VAL A 307 -5.91 9.65 1.37
N LEU A 308 -6.10 8.58 2.14
CA LEU A 308 -7.43 8.03 2.44
C LEU A 308 -8.34 9.07 3.10
N SER A 309 -7.80 9.94 3.96
CA SER A 309 -8.56 11.03 4.61
C SER A 309 -9.05 12.13 3.66
N ARG A 310 -8.57 12.17 2.41
CA ARG A 310 -8.90 13.20 1.41
C ARG A 310 -9.95 12.71 0.42
N ILE A 311 -10.30 11.42 0.46
CA ILE A 311 -11.35 10.84 -0.37
C ILE A 311 -12.70 11.31 0.16
N GLY A 312 -13.38 12.11 -0.65
CA GLY A 312 -14.67 12.71 -0.35
C GLY A 312 -15.85 11.87 -0.81
N ARG A 313 -17.04 12.47 -0.78
CA ARG A 313 -18.28 11.87 -1.30
C ARG A 313 -18.15 11.49 -2.78
N ASP A 314 -18.82 10.40 -3.13
CA ASP A 314 -18.93 9.88 -4.49
C ASP A 314 -17.56 9.64 -5.16
N SER A 315 -16.55 9.33 -4.34
CA SER A 315 -15.20 9.03 -4.78
C SER A 315 -14.77 7.67 -4.25
N ARG A 316 -13.82 7.06 -4.95
CA ARG A 316 -13.14 5.84 -4.50
C ARG A 316 -11.65 5.93 -4.77
N VAL A 317 -10.89 5.04 -4.15
CA VAL A 317 -9.45 4.99 -4.29
C VAL A 317 -8.95 3.57 -4.60
N VAL A 318 -8.04 3.48 -5.56
CA VAL A 318 -7.32 2.26 -5.92
C VAL A 318 -5.85 2.45 -5.59
N LEU A 319 -5.29 1.55 -4.78
CA LEU A 319 -3.88 1.52 -4.41
C LEU A 319 -3.19 0.41 -5.20
N THR A 320 -2.35 0.76 -6.17
CA THR A 320 -1.51 -0.23 -6.88
C THR A 320 -0.14 -0.32 -6.22
N HIS A 321 0.36 -1.53 -5.99
CA HIS A 321 1.65 -1.73 -5.35
C HIS A 321 2.37 -3.00 -5.76
N ASP A 322 3.70 -2.98 -5.67
CA ASP A 322 4.58 -4.14 -5.77
C ASP A 322 5.48 -4.23 -4.53
N ILE A 323 5.12 -5.08 -3.57
CA ILE A 323 5.87 -5.26 -2.31
C ILE A 323 7.31 -5.73 -2.56
N ALA A 324 7.60 -6.38 -3.70
CA ALA A 324 8.95 -6.82 -4.05
C ALA A 324 9.81 -5.68 -4.62
N GLN A 325 9.22 -4.62 -5.16
CA GLN A 325 9.90 -3.44 -5.71
C GLN A 325 9.85 -2.25 -4.73
N ARG A 326 10.53 -2.40 -3.60
CA ARG A 326 10.63 -1.31 -2.61
C ARG A 326 11.85 -0.46 -2.88
N ASP A 327 11.62 0.66 -3.55
CA ASP A 327 12.67 1.66 -3.82
C ASP A 327 13.01 2.47 -2.56
N ASN A 328 12.06 2.62 -1.62
CA ASN A 328 12.26 3.36 -0.38
C ASN A 328 12.69 2.43 0.78
N LEU A 329 13.99 2.43 1.09
CA LEU A 329 14.58 1.64 2.19
C LEU A 329 14.14 2.08 3.60
N ARG A 330 13.46 3.23 3.73
CA ARG A 330 12.92 3.72 5.01
C ARG A 330 11.58 3.11 5.38
N VAL A 331 10.91 2.43 4.45
CA VAL A 331 9.66 1.72 4.70
C VAL A 331 9.98 0.29 5.14
N GLY A 332 9.76 -0.01 6.42
CA GLY A 332 9.99 -1.34 7.01
C GLY A 332 9.20 -2.44 6.31
N ARG A 333 9.64 -3.70 6.43
CA ARG A 333 9.07 -4.86 5.68
C ARG A 333 7.57 -5.06 5.90
N HIS A 334 7.05 -4.54 7.00
CA HIS A 334 5.68 -4.72 7.47
C HIS A 334 4.94 -3.38 7.69
N ASP A 335 5.49 -2.29 7.16
CA ASP A 335 4.91 -0.94 7.22
C ASP A 335 4.27 -0.55 5.87
N GLY A 336 3.69 0.64 5.78
CA GLY A 336 3.13 1.19 4.54
C GLY A 336 1.84 0.48 4.11
N VAL A 337 1.76 0.11 2.83
CA VAL A 337 0.55 -0.48 2.24
C VAL A 337 0.17 -1.83 2.86
N VAL A 338 1.16 -2.62 3.31
CA VAL A 338 0.92 -3.92 3.97
C VAL A 338 0.14 -3.74 5.27
N ALA A 339 0.49 -2.74 6.07
CA ALA A 339 -0.21 -2.43 7.31
C ALA A 339 -1.65 -1.93 7.06
N VAL A 340 -1.89 -1.24 5.94
CA VAL A 340 -3.24 -0.81 5.54
C VAL A 340 -4.09 -2.01 5.14
N VAL A 341 -3.55 -2.93 4.32
CA VAL A 341 -4.23 -4.16 3.92
C VAL A 341 -4.63 -4.98 5.13
N GLU A 342 -3.69 -5.24 6.05
CA GLU A 342 -3.97 -6.04 7.25
C GLU A 342 -5.03 -5.38 8.14
N ARG A 343 -4.96 -4.05 8.31
CA ARG A 343 -5.89 -3.33 9.17
C ARG A 343 -7.32 -3.28 8.61
N LEU A 344 -7.47 -3.28 7.29
CA LEU A 344 -8.76 -3.15 6.59
C LEU A 344 -9.30 -4.49 6.08
N LYS A 345 -8.54 -5.58 6.18
CA LYS A 345 -8.95 -6.93 5.80
C LYS A 345 -10.33 -7.27 6.36
N GLY A 346 -11.24 -7.66 5.47
CA GLY A 346 -12.62 -8.04 5.80
C GLY A 346 -13.59 -6.88 6.02
N HIS A 347 -13.16 -5.62 5.94
CA HIS A 347 -14.05 -4.46 6.02
C HIS A 347 -14.87 -4.33 4.71
N PRO A 348 -16.20 -4.08 4.76
CA PRO A 348 -17.05 -4.05 3.55
C PRO A 348 -16.68 -2.97 2.51
N LEU A 349 -16.03 -1.89 2.93
CA LEU A 349 -15.54 -0.85 2.01
C LEU A 349 -14.15 -1.13 1.41
N PHE A 350 -13.48 -2.21 1.83
CA PHE A 350 -12.10 -2.52 1.44
C PHE A 350 -12.00 -3.87 0.76
N ALA A 351 -11.31 -3.90 -0.37
CA ALA A 351 -10.91 -5.16 -1.01
C ALA A 351 -9.41 -5.16 -1.31
N HIS A 352 -8.82 -6.33 -1.26
CA HIS A 352 -7.44 -6.56 -1.67
C HIS A 352 -7.37 -7.74 -2.62
N VAL A 353 -6.52 -7.65 -3.64
CA VAL A 353 -6.14 -8.77 -4.49
C VAL A 353 -4.67 -8.62 -4.90
N THR A 354 -3.92 -9.70 -4.79
CA THR A 354 -2.54 -9.80 -5.27
C THR A 354 -2.52 -10.55 -6.58
N LEU A 355 -2.11 -9.85 -7.65
CA LEU A 355 -1.97 -10.41 -8.98
C LEU A 355 -0.67 -11.20 -9.12
N THR A 356 -0.81 -12.40 -9.63
CA THR A 356 0.27 -13.31 -10.04
C THR A 356 0.52 -13.18 -11.54
N ARG A 357 1.57 -13.83 -12.06
CA ARG A 357 2.04 -13.67 -13.44
C ARG A 357 1.66 -14.85 -14.32
#